data_AF-A0A3A9WQZ8-F1
#
_entry.id   AF-A0A3A9WQZ8-F1
#
_cell.length_a   1.000
_cell.length_b   1.000
_cell.length_c   1.000
_cell.angle_alpha   90.00
_cell.angle_beta   90.00
_cell.angle_gamma   90.00
#
_symmetry.space_group_name_H-M   'P 1'
#
loop_
_entity.id
_entity.type
_entity.pdbx_description
1 polymer ?
#
loop_
_entity_poly.entity_id
_entity_poly.type
_entity_poly.pdbx_seq_one_letter_code
_entity_poly.pdbx_strand_id
1 'polypeptide(L)'
;MAKSSLAHRARRRPVRPVSAALFTLLVLVPSAACALAEGGPSAEELRARATSAPTEEERAGAERRVRDEIARVAERLPGLRPYSVVTTDSCLRGPGYDWKAQEDSGREMTCSVTATAYYGWDEDIPALLDAVAAEFPEKEEVAAREARVWERLLASGGPYGPSLVTGLAWDIPGDRVAEPRPCPEESDHIVHARCAVEPGSDVVPLEEIRRAHRLVVAWSEGAGYLAVSAPDAAG
;
A
#
# COMPACT_ATOMS: atom_id res chain seq x y z
N MET A 1 -14.61 3.89 53.27
CA MET A 1 -13.96 5.06 53.88
C MET A 1 -12.48 4.74 54.09
N ALA A 2 -11.58 5.29 53.27
CA ALA A 2 -10.18 5.48 53.60
C ALA A 2 -9.60 6.49 52.59
N LYS A 3 -9.43 7.73 53.05
CA LYS A 3 -8.74 8.81 52.33
C LYS A 3 -7.24 8.58 52.49
N SER A 4 -6.47 8.70 51.42
CA SER A 4 -5.03 9.00 51.52
C SER A 4 -4.63 9.94 50.41
N SER A 5 -4.55 11.20 50.82
CA SER A 5 -3.95 12.33 50.14
C SER A 5 -2.44 12.26 50.36
N LEU A 6 -1.64 12.37 49.30
CA LEU A 6 -0.23 12.73 49.41
C LEU A 6 0.16 13.65 48.26
N ALA A 7 0.58 14.84 48.67
CA ALA A 7 0.88 15.99 47.87
C ALA A 7 2.36 16.06 47.46
N HIS A 8 2.59 16.85 46.42
CA HIS A 8 3.76 17.69 46.14
C HIS A 8 5.15 17.05 45.92
N ARG A 9 5.68 17.27 44.71
CA ARG A 9 6.84 18.19 44.52
C ARG A 9 7.02 18.60 43.07
N ALA A 10 6.62 19.82 42.75
CA ALA A 10 7.01 20.51 41.54
C ALA A 10 8.48 20.96 41.68
N ARG A 11 9.39 20.39 40.88
CA ARG A 11 10.77 20.89 40.74
C ARG A 11 10.80 21.95 39.64
N ARG A 12 10.80 23.23 40.04
CA ARG A 12 11.17 24.34 39.16
C ARG A 12 12.67 24.25 38.87
N ARG A 13 13.05 24.10 37.60
CA ARG A 13 14.44 24.21 37.16
C ARG A 13 14.82 25.69 36.99
N PRO A 14 16.06 26.08 37.36
CA PRO A 14 16.53 27.45 37.26
C PRO A 14 16.81 27.85 35.81
N VAL A 15 16.30 29.03 35.44
CA VAL A 15 16.62 29.75 34.20
C VAL A 15 17.99 30.39 34.38
N ARG A 16 18.94 30.10 33.48
CA ARG A 16 20.21 30.84 33.37
C ARG A 16 20.09 31.90 32.28
N PRO A 17 20.27 33.19 32.58
CA PRO A 17 20.44 34.23 31.58
C PRO A 17 21.95 34.37 31.29
N VAL A 18 22.37 34.16 30.05
CA VAL A 18 23.74 34.48 29.64
C VAL A 18 23.72 35.09 28.23
N SER A 19 23.99 36.39 28.24
CA SER A 19 24.79 37.15 27.29
C SER A 19 24.32 37.32 25.85
N ALA A 20 23.82 38.53 25.62
CA ALA A 20 24.00 39.28 24.39
C ALA A 20 25.48 39.27 23.95
N ALA A 21 25.71 38.89 22.69
CA ALA A 21 26.88 39.28 21.93
C ALA A 21 26.41 39.57 20.50
N LEU A 22 26.29 40.87 20.22
CA LEU A 22 26.25 41.46 18.89
C LEU A 22 27.50 40.98 18.11
N PHE A 23 27.31 40.25 17.01
CA PHE A 23 28.28 40.21 15.93
C PHE A 23 27.54 40.37 14.60
N THR A 24 27.45 41.63 14.20
CA THR A 24 27.07 42.10 12.87
C THR A 24 28.18 41.69 11.90
N LEU A 25 27.98 40.60 11.15
CA LEU A 25 28.78 40.33 9.95
C LEU A 25 27.82 40.14 8.78
N LEU A 26 27.52 41.26 8.13
CA LEU A 26 26.83 41.34 6.85
C LEU A 26 27.77 40.76 5.79
N VAL A 27 27.74 39.44 5.61
CA VAL A 27 28.30 38.79 4.42
C VAL A 27 27.30 39.04 3.30
N LEU A 28 27.67 39.93 2.38
CA LEU A 28 27.05 40.07 1.06
C LEU A 28 27.22 38.73 0.34
N VAL A 29 26.26 37.81 0.53
CA VAL A 29 26.16 36.60 -0.29
C VAL A 29 25.65 37.05 -1.66
N PRO A 30 26.41 36.83 -2.75
CA PRO A 30 25.98 37.22 -4.07
C PRO A 30 24.68 36.47 -4.41
N SER A 31 23.67 37.24 -4.78
CA SER A 31 22.35 36.80 -5.26
C SER A 31 22.49 36.07 -6.61
N ALA A 32 23.09 34.89 -6.62
CA ALA A 32 23.16 33.99 -7.76
C ALA A 32 21.95 33.05 -7.82
N ALA A 33 20.77 33.53 -7.41
CA ALA A 33 19.57 32.71 -7.21
C ALA A 33 18.39 33.23 -8.04
N CYS A 34 18.61 33.46 -9.32
CA CYS A 34 17.54 33.52 -10.34
C CYS A 34 17.98 32.73 -11.58
N ALA A 35 18.53 31.54 -11.40
CA ALA A 35 18.44 30.53 -12.43
C ALA A 35 17.07 29.87 -12.24
N LEU A 36 16.15 30.21 -13.12
CA LEU A 36 14.87 29.54 -13.35
C LEU A 36 15.15 28.04 -13.55
N ALA A 37 15.17 27.29 -12.46
CA ALA A 37 15.17 25.84 -12.50
C ALA A 37 13.72 25.41 -12.75
N GLU A 38 13.27 25.52 -14.01
CA GLU A 38 11.98 25.00 -14.48
C GLU A 38 11.93 23.46 -14.52
N GLY A 39 12.94 22.78 -13.99
CA GLY A 39 12.99 21.32 -13.92
C GLY A 39 12.89 20.87 -12.47
N GLY A 40 11.82 20.14 -12.13
CA GLY A 40 11.79 19.33 -10.92
C GLY A 40 12.93 18.28 -10.90
N PRO A 41 13.19 17.62 -9.75
CA PRO A 41 14.13 16.53 -9.61
C PRO A 41 14.31 15.62 -10.84
N SER A 42 15.56 15.49 -11.23
CA SER A 42 16.02 14.57 -12.26
C SER A 42 15.69 13.11 -11.89
N ALA A 43 15.70 12.22 -12.88
CA ALA A 43 15.43 10.80 -12.63
C ALA A 43 16.47 10.17 -11.68
N GLU A 44 17.72 10.65 -11.75
CA GLU A 44 18.81 10.21 -10.86
C GLU A 44 18.56 10.65 -9.41
N GLU A 45 18.15 11.91 -9.19
CA GLU A 45 17.81 12.41 -7.85
C GLU A 45 16.60 11.66 -7.25
N LEU A 46 15.58 11.39 -8.05
CA LEU A 46 14.42 10.60 -7.61
C LEU A 46 14.84 9.17 -7.25
N ARG A 47 15.70 8.53 -8.04
CA ARG A 47 16.23 7.19 -7.77
C ARG A 47 17.08 7.17 -6.50
N ALA A 48 17.93 8.18 -6.31
CA ALA A 48 18.75 8.32 -5.11
C ALA A 48 17.88 8.48 -3.85
N ARG A 49 16.76 9.21 -3.93
CA ARG A 49 15.78 9.30 -2.83
C ARG A 49 15.10 7.96 -2.58
N ALA A 50 14.58 7.31 -3.62
CA ALA A 50 13.90 6.01 -3.55
C ALA A 50 14.76 4.90 -2.92
N THR A 51 16.07 4.97 -3.09
CA THR A 51 17.05 3.99 -2.58
C THR A 51 17.84 4.48 -1.36
N SER A 52 17.43 5.60 -0.76
CA SER A 52 18.10 6.14 0.43
C SER A 52 17.81 5.31 1.67
N ALA A 53 18.75 5.25 2.63
CA ALA A 53 18.58 4.48 3.86
C ALA A 53 17.30 4.84 4.67
N PRO A 54 16.92 6.12 4.84
CA PRO A 54 15.63 6.45 5.48
C PRO A 54 14.42 5.90 4.72
N THR A 55 14.45 5.96 3.38
CA THR A 55 13.38 5.38 2.55
C THR A 55 13.34 3.86 2.63
N GLU A 56 14.49 3.20 2.74
CA GLU A 56 14.54 1.75 2.95
C GLU A 56 13.91 1.34 4.29
N GLU A 57 14.09 2.13 5.35
CA GLU A 57 13.45 1.90 6.66
C GLU A 57 11.92 2.04 6.57
N GLU A 58 11.44 3.13 5.96
CA GLU A 58 10.00 3.35 5.73
C GLU A 58 9.37 2.25 4.87
N ARG A 59 10.07 1.84 3.79
CA ARG A 59 9.67 0.72 2.93
C ARG A 59 9.58 -0.58 3.74
N ALA A 60 10.58 -0.89 4.56
CA ALA A 60 10.55 -2.08 5.42
C ALA A 60 9.38 -2.04 6.41
N GLY A 61 9.04 -0.86 6.94
CA GLY A 61 7.85 -0.64 7.76
C GLY A 61 6.55 -0.91 7.00
N ALA A 62 6.42 -0.40 5.78
CA ALA A 62 5.27 -0.63 4.91
C ALA A 62 5.13 -2.10 4.50
N GLU A 63 6.24 -2.76 4.15
CA GLU A 63 6.31 -4.19 3.85
C GLU A 63 5.81 -5.05 5.00
N ARG A 64 6.23 -4.76 6.24
CA ARG A 64 5.73 -5.47 7.43
C ARG A 64 4.23 -5.27 7.59
N ARG A 65 3.73 -4.03 7.48
CA ARG A 65 2.29 -3.76 7.59
C ARG A 65 1.48 -4.57 6.58
N VAL A 66 1.83 -4.54 5.29
CA VAL A 66 1.06 -5.28 4.28
C VAL A 66 1.13 -6.79 4.50
N ARG A 67 2.27 -7.33 4.96
CA ARG A 67 2.40 -8.76 5.30
C ARG A 67 1.57 -9.14 6.52
N ASP A 68 1.56 -8.31 7.56
CA ASP A 68 0.75 -8.53 8.76
C ASP A 68 -0.75 -8.56 8.42
N GLU A 69 -1.19 -7.68 7.50
CA GLU A 69 -2.57 -7.68 7.00
C GLU A 69 -2.92 -8.98 6.24
N ILE A 70 -2.05 -9.42 5.34
CA ILE A 70 -2.22 -10.70 4.61
C ILE A 70 -2.23 -11.90 5.57
N ALA A 71 -1.35 -11.91 6.58
CA ALA A 71 -1.32 -12.95 7.59
C ALA A 71 -2.62 -12.95 8.41
N ARG A 72 -3.15 -11.79 8.78
CA ARG A 72 -4.45 -11.67 9.46
C ARG A 72 -5.59 -12.24 8.62
N VAL A 73 -5.57 -12.04 7.31
CA VAL A 73 -6.57 -12.62 6.39
C VAL A 73 -6.52 -14.14 6.43
N ALA A 74 -5.33 -14.73 6.30
CA ALA A 74 -5.16 -16.19 6.36
C ALA A 74 -5.55 -16.78 7.73
N GLU A 75 -5.28 -16.07 8.83
CA GLU A 75 -5.64 -16.51 10.19
C GLU A 75 -7.15 -16.50 10.41
N ARG A 76 -7.83 -15.44 9.98
CA ARG A 76 -9.27 -15.26 10.23
C ARG A 76 -10.16 -16.03 9.28
N LEU A 77 -9.69 -16.33 8.07
CA LEU A 77 -10.44 -17.10 7.08
C LEU A 77 -9.83 -18.50 6.91
N PRO A 78 -10.04 -19.43 7.85
CA PRO A 78 -9.38 -20.75 7.83
C PRO A 78 -9.76 -21.62 6.62
N GLY A 79 -10.84 -21.30 5.90
CA GLY A 79 -11.18 -21.95 4.64
C GLY A 79 -10.31 -21.53 3.45
N LEU A 80 -9.59 -20.40 3.53
CA LEU A 80 -8.65 -19.98 2.51
C LEU A 80 -7.35 -20.78 2.65
N ARG A 81 -7.07 -21.65 1.67
CA ARG A 81 -5.83 -22.42 1.65
C ARG A 81 -4.71 -21.59 1.02
N PRO A 82 -3.66 -21.20 1.75
CA PRO A 82 -2.62 -20.33 1.22
C PRO A 82 -1.70 -21.09 0.25
N TYR A 83 -1.34 -20.46 -0.86
CA TYR A 83 -0.43 -21.01 -1.86
C TYR A 83 0.83 -20.16 -2.06
N SER A 84 0.66 -18.87 -2.30
CA SER A 84 1.80 -17.97 -2.51
C SER A 84 1.44 -16.54 -2.13
N VAL A 85 2.46 -15.76 -1.78
CA VAL A 85 2.36 -14.32 -1.58
C VAL A 85 3.42 -13.65 -2.43
N VAL A 86 2.99 -12.70 -3.27
CA VAL A 86 3.87 -11.89 -4.11
C VAL A 86 3.85 -10.47 -3.61
N THR A 87 5.01 -9.96 -3.22
CA THR A 87 5.20 -8.56 -2.85
C THR A 87 5.80 -7.81 -4.03
N THR A 88 5.15 -6.73 -4.46
CA THR A 88 5.66 -5.78 -5.45
C THR A 88 5.86 -4.43 -4.79
N ASP A 89 7.04 -3.86 -4.97
CA ASP A 89 7.42 -2.54 -4.51
C ASP A 89 7.74 -1.68 -5.73
N SER A 90 7.13 -0.50 -5.83
CA SER A 90 7.30 0.39 -6.97
C SER A 90 7.32 1.85 -6.55
N CYS A 91 8.27 2.59 -7.11
CA CYS A 91 8.33 4.04 -7.14
C CYS A 91 8.02 4.54 -8.55
N LEU A 92 6.89 5.24 -8.69
CA LEU A 92 6.41 5.75 -9.97
C LEU A 92 6.58 7.27 -10.03
N ARG A 93 7.00 7.78 -11.19
CA ARG A 93 7.10 9.20 -11.47
C ARG A 93 5.72 9.79 -11.78
N GLY A 94 5.50 11.02 -11.33
CA GLY A 94 4.22 11.72 -11.52
C GLY A 94 3.14 11.21 -10.57
N PRO A 95 1.85 11.45 -10.88
CA PRO A 95 0.71 10.96 -10.10
C PRO A 95 0.59 9.41 -10.07
N GLY A 96 1.46 8.68 -10.79
CA GLY A 96 1.29 7.26 -11.05
C GLY A 96 0.18 6.99 -12.09
N TYR A 97 -0.31 5.75 -12.14
CA TYR A 97 -1.41 5.36 -13.03
C TYR A 97 -2.80 5.84 -12.58
N ASP A 98 -2.91 6.51 -11.42
CA ASP A 98 -4.19 7.05 -10.97
C ASP A 98 -4.53 8.32 -11.76
N TRP A 99 -5.35 8.15 -12.80
CA TRP A 99 -5.82 9.24 -13.64
C TRP A 99 -6.63 10.30 -12.87
N LYS A 100 -7.21 9.98 -11.70
CA LYS A 100 -7.87 10.98 -10.85
C LYS A 100 -6.88 11.83 -10.06
N ALA A 101 -5.68 11.30 -9.80
CA ALA A 101 -4.59 12.05 -9.17
C ALA A 101 -3.84 12.96 -10.17
N GLN A 102 -4.11 12.85 -11.48
CA GLN A 102 -3.47 13.68 -12.50
C GLN A 102 -3.87 15.16 -12.43
N GLU A 103 -5.08 15.48 -11.99
CA GLU A 103 -5.55 16.88 -11.98
C GLU A 103 -4.96 17.70 -10.83
N ASP A 104 -4.41 17.07 -9.78
CA ASP A 104 -4.11 17.77 -8.51
C ASP A 104 -2.73 17.48 -7.90
N SER A 105 -1.97 16.50 -8.41
CA SER A 105 -0.94 15.94 -7.52
C SER A 105 0.27 16.83 -7.28
N GLY A 106 0.75 17.62 -8.25
CA GLY A 106 2.06 18.28 -8.14
C GLY A 106 3.18 17.34 -7.69
N ARG A 107 2.97 16.01 -7.77
CA ARG A 107 3.87 15.00 -7.22
C ARG A 107 4.78 14.55 -8.33
N GLU A 108 6.06 14.50 -8.00
CA GLU A 108 7.08 14.03 -8.91
C GLU A 108 7.32 12.54 -8.76
N MET A 109 7.10 11.97 -7.57
CA MET A 109 7.21 10.53 -7.35
C MET A 109 6.36 10.04 -6.18
N THR A 110 5.77 8.86 -6.30
CA THR A 110 5.17 8.11 -5.19
C THR A 110 5.77 6.72 -5.13
N CYS A 111 6.02 6.22 -3.92
CA CYS A 111 6.44 4.85 -3.70
C CYS A 111 5.46 4.11 -2.80
N SER A 112 5.17 2.87 -3.18
CA SER A 112 4.25 2.00 -2.47
C SER A 112 4.68 0.55 -2.61
N VAL A 113 4.32 -0.23 -1.60
CA VAL A 113 4.42 -1.69 -1.65
C VAL A 113 3.01 -2.29 -1.67
N THR A 114 2.85 -3.36 -2.43
CA THR A 114 1.64 -4.17 -2.51
C THR A 114 1.99 -5.63 -2.28
N ALA A 115 1.25 -6.32 -1.43
CA ALA A 115 1.32 -7.76 -1.29
C ALA A 115 0.02 -8.39 -1.81
N THR A 116 0.13 -9.36 -2.71
CA THR A 116 -1.00 -10.15 -3.20
C THR A 116 -0.80 -11.60 -2.80
N ALA A 117 -1.73 -12.11 -2.00
CA ALA A 117 -1.78 -13.51 -1.60
C ALA A 117 -2.79 -14.26 -2.45
N TYR A 118 -2.42 -15.48 -2.85
CA TYR A 118 -3.24 -16.37 -3.65
C TYR A 118 -3.66 -17.57 -2.80
N TYR A 119 -4.95 -17.86 -2.85
CA TYR A 119 -5.59 -18.88 -2.05
C TYR A 119 -6.47 -19.80 -2.91
N GLY A 120 -6.62 -21.04 -2.44
CA GLY A 120 -7.68 -21.93 -2.85
C GLY A 120 -8.88 -21.83 -1.90
N TRP A 121 -10.09 -21.92 -2.44
CA TRP A 121 -11.33 -21.95 -1.67
C TRP A 121 -12.28 -23.03 -2.22
N ASP A 122 -12.87 -23.84 -1.33
CA ASP A 122 -13.64 -25.02 -1.71
C ASP A 122 -15.16 -24.78 -1.81
N GLU A 123 -15.65 -23.68 -1.25
CA GLU A 123 -17.07 -23.32 -1.29
C GLU A 123 -17.37 -22.35 -2.46
N ASP A 124 -18.61 -21.89 -2.56
CA ASP A 124 -18.99 -20.90 -3.56
C ASP A 124 -18.72 -19.46 -3.12
N ILE A 125 -18.96 -18.52 -4.03
CA ILE A 125 -18.69 -17.09 -3.82
C ILE A 125 -19.59 -16.50 -2.72
N PRO A 126 -20.91 -16.79 -2.64
CA PRO A 126 -21.71 -16.39 -1.49
C PRO A 126 -21.12 -16.84 -0.14
N ALA A 127 -20.69 -18.10 -0.01
CA ALA A 127 -20.07 -18.59 1.21
C ALA A 127 -18.75 -17.85 1.54
N LEU A 128 -17.92 -17.56 0.53
CA LEU A 128 -16.73 -16.73 0.70
C LEU A 128 -17.07 -15.33 1.24
N LEU A 129 -18.08 -14.68 0.66
CA LEU A 129 -18.50 -13.34 1.04
C LEU A 129 -19.12 -13.29 2.44
N ASP A 130 -19.90 -14.30 2.82
CA ASP A 130 -20.43 -14.44 4.18
C ASP A 130 -19.30 -14.62 5.20
N ALA A 131 -18.29 -15.43 4.88
CA ALA A 131 -17.10 -15.58 5.73
C ALA A 131 -16.33 -14.26 5.88
N VAL A 132 -16.13 -13.51 4.79
CA VAL A 132 -15.50 -12.19 4.82
C VAL A 132 -16.32 -11.21 5.68
N ALA A 133 -17.63 -11.19 5.53
CA ALA A 133 -18.51 -10.31 6.31
C ALA A 133 -18.44 -10.61 7.82
N ALA A 134 -18.36 -11.89 8.18
CA ALA A 134 -18.26 -12.33 9.57
C ALA A 134 -16.92 -11.94 10.24
N GLU A 135 -15.81 -12.05 9.50
CA GLU A 135 -14.45 -11.89 10.04
C GLU A 135 -13.87 -10.47 9.89
N PHE A 136 -14.45 -9.67 8.99
CA PHE A 136 -14.07 -8.28 8.71
C PHE A 136 -15.30 -7.39 8.78
N PRO A 137 -15.73 -6.96 9.99
CA PRO A 137 -16.90 -6.10 10.17
C PRO A 137 -16.85 -4.82 9.33
N GLU A 138 -15.67 -4.26 9.08
CA GLU A 138 -15.48 -3.09 8.22
C GLU A 138 -15.80 -3.34 6.73
N LYS A 139 -15.89 -4.62 6.32
CA LYS A 139 -16.28 -5.06 4.98
C LYS A 139 -17.69 -5.66 4.92
N GLU A 140 -18.37 -5.84 6.05
CA GLU A 140 -19.67 -6.50 6.16
C GLU A 140 -20.70 -5.98 5.15
N GLU A 141 -20.93 -4.66 5.14
CA GLU A 141 -21.95 -4.07 4.26
C GLU A 141 -21.65 -4.31 2.77
N VAL A 142 -20.38 -4.19 2.39
CA VAL A 142 -19.93 -4.34 1.00
C VAL A 142 -20.00 -5.80 0.57
N ALA A 143 -19.53 -6.72 1.41
CA ALA A 143 -19.58 -8.15 1.16
C ALA A 143 -21.03 -8.65 1.07
N ALA A 144 -21.91 -8.25 1.99
CA ALA A 144 -23.32 -8.61 1.96
C ALA A 144 -24.04 -8.03 0.73
N ARG A 145 -23.70 -6.80 0.31
CA ARG A 145 -24.23 -6.21 -0.93
C ARG A 145 -23.79 -7.00 -2.15
N GLU A 146 -22.51 -7.40 -2.21
CA GLU A 146 -21.98 -8.20 -3.30
C GLU A 146 -22.59 -9.60 -3.34
N ALA A 147 -22.81 -10.27 -2.20
CA ALA A 147 -23.47 -11.57 -2.13
C ALA A 147 -24.88 -11.53 -2.74
N ARG A 148 -25.67 -10.50 -2.41
CA ARG A 148 -26.99 -10.27 -3.03
C ARG A 148 -26.93 -10.00 -4.52
N VAL A 149 -25.86 -9.37 -5.02
CA VAL A 149 -25.65 -9.18 -6.46
C VAL A 149 -25.38 -10.54 -7.12
N TRP A 150 -24.54 -11.37 -6.50
CA TRP A 150 -24.22 -12.71 -6.98
C TRP A 150 -25.42 -13.63 -7.11
N GLU A 151 -26.30 -13.67 -6.11
CA GLU A 151 -27.53 -14.47 -6.17
C GLU A 151 -28.40 -14.10 -7.39
N ARG A 152 -28.56 -12.79 -7.66
CA ARG A 152 -29.31 -12.32 -8.83
C ARG A 152 -28.63 -12.64 -10.15
N LEU A 153 -27.30 -12.60 -10.18
CA LEU A 153 -26.52 -12.92 -11.38
C LEU A 153 -26.58 -14.42 -11.71
N LEU A 154 -26.45 -15.28 -10.70
CA LEU A 154 -26.63 -16.73 -10.88
C LEU A 154 -28.03 -17.05 -11.42
N ALA A 155 -29.06 -16.29 -11.02
CA ALA A 155 -30.42 -16.44 -11.53
C ALA A 155 -30.62 -15.92 -12.98
N SER A 156 -29.76 -15.02 -13.46
CA SER A 156 -29.95 -14.32 -14.76
C SER A 156 -28.89 -14.65 -15.82
N GLY A 157 -27.80 -15.33 -15.48
CA GLY A 157 -26.75 -15.73 -16.43
C GLY A 157 -25.96 -14.55 -17.03
N GLY A 158 -25.98 -13.39 -16.37
CA GLY A 158 -25.32 -12.18 -16.84
C GLY A 158 -23.79 -12.20 -16.68
N PRO A 159 -23.04 -11.42 -17.49
CA PRO A 159 -21.60 -11.25 -17.31
C PRO A 159 -21.30 -10.45 -16.03
N TYR A 160 -20.07 -10.60 -15.53
CA TYR A 160 -19.63 -10.07 -14.24
C TYR A 160 -18.68 -8.87 -14.39
N GLY A 161 -18.49 -8.14 -13.30
CA GLY A 161 -17.47 -7.10 -13.13
C GLY A 161 -16.73 -7.30 -11.81
N PRO A 162 -15.60 -6.63 -11.55
CA PRO A 162 -14.69 -6.94 -10.45
C PRO A 162 -15.37 -6.90 -9.06
N SER A 163 -14.74 -7.56 -8.08
CA SER A 163 -15.25 -7.54 -6.71
C SER A 163 -15.42 -6.12 -6.17
N LEU A 164 -16.48 -5.92 -5.39
CA LEU A 164 -16.74 -4.68 -4.69
C LEU A 164 -15.94 -4.60 -3.38
N VAL A 165 -15.48 -5.72 -2.84
CA VAL A 165 -14.66 -5.78 -1.63
C VAL A 165 -13.23 -5.41 -1.98
N THR A 166 -12.76 -4.26 -1.48
CA THR A 166 -11.39 -3.78 -1.74
C THR A 166 -10.34 -4.84 -1.41
N GLY A 167 -9.44 -5.07 -2.36
CA GLY A 167 -8.33 -6.01 -2.25
C GLY A 167 -8.69 -7.44 -2.65
N LEU A 168 -9.97 -7.80 -2.66
CA LEU A 168 -10.42 -9.16 -2.95
C LEU A 168 -10.70 -9.34 -4.44
N ALA A 169 -10.29 -10.49 -4.99
CA ALA A 169 -10.62 -10.93 -6.34
C ALA A 169 -10.77 -12.45 -6.36
N TRP A 170 -11.54 -12.99 -7.30
CA TRP A 170 -11.69 -14.43 -7.49
C TRP A 170 -11.98 -14.79 -8.93
N ASP A 171 -11.76 -16.06 -9.27
CA ASP A 171 -12.07 -16.60 -10.59
C ASP A 171 -13.58 -16.62 -10.83
N ILE A 172 -13.98 -16.25 -12.05
CA ILE A 172 -15.36 -16.36 -12.52
C ILE A 172 -15.39 -16.80 -14.01
N PRO A 173 -16.54 -17.22 -14.55
CA PRO A 173 -16.64 -17.53 -15.98
C PRO A 173 -16.33 -16.31 -16.87
N GLY A 174 -15.22 -16.37 -17.60
CA GLY A 174 -14.82 -15.32 -18.54
C GLY A 174 -13.88 -14.25 -17.99
N ASP A 175 -13.64 -14.22 -16.67
CA ASP A 175 -12.64 -13.36 -16.03
C ASP A 175 -11.86 -14.17 -14.99
N ARG A 176 -10.55 -14.19 -15.10
CA ARG A 176 -9.69 -15.01 -14.24
C ARG A 176 -8.80 -14.12 -13.41
N VAL A 177 -8.56 -14.53 -12.16
CA VAL A 177 -7.49 -13.97 -11.34
C VAL A 177 -6.21 -14.03 -12.16
N ALA A 178 -5.62 -12.84 -12.35
CA ALA A 178 -4.40 -12.70 -13.11
C ALA A 178 -3.27 -13.49 -12.45
N GLU A 179 -2.52 -14.22 -13.28
CA GLU A 179 -1.29 -14.87 -12.83
C GLU A 179 -0.38 -13.85 -12.13
N PRO A 180 0.36 -14.25 -11.09
CA PRO A 180 1.34 -13.38 -10.46
C PRO A 180 2.27 -12.82 -11.52
N ARG A 181 2.20 -11.51 -11.74
CA ARG A 181 2.99 -10.86 -12.78
C ARG A 181 4.47 -10.91 -12.38
N PRO A 182 5.39 -11.11 -13.35
CA PRO A 182 6.78 -10.80 -13.10
C PRO A 182 6.91 -9.32 -12.74
N CYS A 183 8.05 -8.94 -12.18
CA CYS A 183 8.29 -7.53 -11.90
C CYS A 183 8.00 -6.66 -13.11
N PRO A 184 7.38 -5.49 -12.90
CA PRO A 184 7.13 -4.58 -14.00
C PRO A 184 8.45 -4.31 -14.71
N GLU A 185 8.44 -4.48 -16.03
CA GLU A 185 9.60 -4.14 -16.86
C GLU A 185 9.91 -2.65 -16.69
N GLU A 186 11.19 -2.28 -16.78
CA GLU A 186 11.59 -0.88 -16.69
C GLU A 186 10.83 -0.06 -17.75
N SER A 187 10.24 1.05 -17.31
CA SER A 187 9.56 2.00 -18.19
C SER A 187 9.90 3.43 -17.76
N ASP A 188 9.64 4.41 -18.62
CA ASP A 188 9.95 5.83 -18.37
C ASP A 188 9.28 6.40 -17.11
N HIS A 189 8.22 5.74 -16.62
CA HIS A 189 7.50 6.12 -15.41
C HIS A 189 7.95 5.37 -14.15
N ILE A 190 8.77 4.32 -14.28
CA ILE A 190 9.27 3.54 -13.13
C ILE A 190 10.64 4.09 -12.72
N VAL A 191 10.68 4.74 -11.57
CA VAL A 191 11.94 5.23 -10.98
C VAL A 191 12.69 4.07 -10.31
N HIS A 192 11.96 3.21 -9.62
CA HIS A 192 12.50 2.03 -8.94
C HIS A 192 11.41 0.97 -8.82
N ALA A 193 11.75 -0.30 -9.00
CA ALA A 193 10.84 -1.40 -8.75
C ALA A 193 11.58 -2.63 -8.22
N ARG A 194 10.93 -3.37 -7.35
CA ARG A 194 11.40 -4.64 -6.78
C ARG A 194 10.21 -5.57 -6.63
N CYS A 195 10.45 -6.87 -6.74
CA CYS A 195 9.45 -7.85 -6.30
C CYS A 195 10.14 -8.99 -5.61
N ALA A 196 9.39 -9.60 -4.69
CA ALA A 196 9.79 -10.77 -3.98
C ALA A 196 8.60 -11.72 -3.93
N VAL A 197 8.85 -12.98 -4.21
CA VAL A 197 7.98 -14.07 -3.78
C VAL A 197 8.43 -14.47 -2.38
N GLU A 198 7.49 -14.73 -1.48
CA GLU A 198 7.86 -15.14 -0.12
C GLU A 198 8.77 -16.39 -0.14
N PRO A 199 9.92 -16.33 0.57
CA PRO A 199 10.90 -17.41 0.53
C PRO A 199 10.33 -18.69 1.14
N GLY A 200 10.51 -19.81 0.43
CA GLY A 200 10.00 -21.12 0.84
C GLY A 200 8.62 -21.48 0.28
N SER A 201 7.99 -20.56 -0.47
CA SER A 201 6.85 -20.88 -1.34
C SER A 201 7.33 -20.93 -2.78
N ASP A 202 7.36 -22.12 -3.38
CA ASP A 202 7.40 -22.20 -4.84
C ASP A 202 6.13 -21.53 -5.35
N VAL A 203 6.25 -20.65 -6.36
CA VAL A 203 5.06 -20.05 -6.98
C VAL A 203 4.26 -21.17 -7.62
N VAL A 204 3.17 -21.56 -6.96
CA VAL A 204 2.25 -22.55 -7.50
C VAL A 204 1.47 -21.88 -8.63
N PRO A 205 1.53 -22.41 -9.87
CA PRO A 205 0.75 -21.86 -10.98
C PRO A 205 -0.74 -21.85 -10.62
N LEU A 206 -1.48 -20.78 -10.96
CA LEU A 206 -2.88 -20.70 -10.53
C LEU A 206 -3.73 -21.83 -11.14
N GLU A 207 -3.33 -22.39 -12.28
CA GLU A 207 -3.98 -23.57 -12.88
C GLU A 207 -3.89 -24.82 -11.99
N GLU A 208 -2.89 -24.92 -11.12
CA GLU A 208 -2.85 -25.98 -10.11
C GLU A 208 -3.84 -25.73 -8.99
N ILE A 209 -3.97 -24.48 -8.53
CA ILE A 209 -4.98 -24.09 -7.54
C ILE A 209 -6.39 -24.36 -8.10
N ARG A 210 -6.66 -23.98 -9.36
CA ARG A 210 -7.93 -24.25 -10.08
C ARG A 210 -8.28 -25.72 -10.18
N ARG A 211 -7.28 -26.60 -10.26
CA ARG A 211 -7.48 -28.06 -10.28
C ARG A 211 -7.79 -28.62 -8.89
N ALA A 212 -7.26 -28.00 -7.84
CA ALA A 212 -7.40 -28.47 -6.47
C ALA A 212 -8.64 -27.89 -5.75
N HIS A 213 -9.10 -26.72 -6.17
CA HIS A 213 -10.12 -25.92 -5.48
C HIS A 213 -11.24 -25.46 -6.39
N ARG A 214 -12.38 -25.13 -5.79
CA ARG A 214 -13.53 -24.61 -6.53
C ARG A 214 -13.28 -23.19 -7.04
N LEU A 215 -12.61 -22.35 -6.23
CA LEU A 215 -12.25 -20.98 -6.57
C LEU A 215 -10.77 -20.75 -6.34
N VAL A 216 -10.17 -19.95 -7.22
CA VAL A 216 -8.95 -19.20 -6.90
C VAL A 216 -9.36 -17.85 -6.37
N VAL A 217 -8.79 -17.47 -5.23
CA VAL A 217 -9.01 -16.18 -4.58
C VAL A 217 -7.68 -15.45 -4.50
N ALA A 218 -7.67 -14.17 -4.83
CA ALA A 218 -6.53 -13.29 -4.58
C ALA A 218 -6.94 -12.19 -3.59
N TRP A 219 -6.10 -11.95 -2.60
CA TRP A 219 -6.23 -10.83 -1.67
C TRP A 219 -5.03 -9.91 -1.80
N SER A 220 -5.25 -8.63 -2.07
CA SER A 220 -4.21 -7.62 -2.28
C SER A 220 -4.31 -6.50 -1.24
N GLU A 221 -3.19 -6.20 -0.59
CA GLU A 221 -3.05 -5.09 0.34
C GLU A 221 -1.90 -4.17 -0.08
N GLY A 222 -2.07 -2.87 0.10
CA GLY A 222 -1.11 -1.87 -0.35
C GLY A 222 -0.82 -0.79 0.68
N ALA A 223 0.42 -0.31 0.72
CA ALA A 223 0.84 0.79 1.59
C ALA A 223 1.82 1.72 0.88
N GLY A 224 1.50 3.02 0.84
CA GLY A 224 2.44 4.06 0.45
C GLY A 224 3.47 4.31 1.55
N TYR A 225 4.70 4.63 1.16
CA TYR A 225 5.79 4.91 2.12
C TYR A 225 6.68 6.11 1.75
N LEU A 226 6.58 6.62 0.52
CA LEU A 226 7.25 7.86 0.12
C LEU A 226 6.39 8.62 -0.88
N ALA A 227 6.33 9.94 -0.72
CA ALA A 227 5.82 10.85 -1.73
C ALA A 227 6.78 12.04 -1.83
N VAL A 228 7.17 12.36 -3.06
CA VAL A 228 7.96 13.55 -3.39
C VAL A 228 7.06 14.51 -4.16
N SER A 229 6.81 15.67 -3.56
CA SER A 229 6.13 16.78 -4.23
C SER A 229 7.12 17.65 -4.97
N ALA A 230 6.67 18.25 -6.07
CA ALA A 230 7.32 19.39 -6.66
C ALA A 230 7.43 20.49 -5.60
N PRO A 231 8.53 21.27 -5.60
CA PRO A 231 8.58 22.47 -4.78
C PRO A 231 7.36 23.33 -5.11
N ASP A 232 6.68 23.85 -4.07
CA ASP A 232 5.59 24.79 -4.26
C ASP A 232 6.08 25.87 -5.22
N ALA A 233 5.41 26.02 -6.36
CA ALA A 233 5.61 27.16 -7.25
C ALA A 233 5.07 28.39 -6.51
N ALA A 234 5.82 28.85 -5.52
CA ALA A 234 5.50 30.02 -4.74
C ALA A 234 5.56 31.23 -5.69
N GLY A 235 4.38 31.61 -6.18
CA GLY A 235 4.13 32.86 -6.90
C GLY A 235 4.11 34.07 -5.98
#